data_AF-A0A6A0HYC2-F1
#
_entry.id   AF-A0A6A0HYC2-F1
#
_cell.length_a   1.000
_cell.length_b   1.000
_cell.length_c   1.000
_cell.angle_alpha   90.00
_cell.angle_beta   90.00
_cell.angle_gamma   90.00
#
_symmetry.space_group_name_H-M   'P 1'
#
loop_
_entity.id
_entity.type
_entity.pdbx_description
1 polymer ?
#
loop_
_entity_poly.entity_id
_entity_poly.type
_entity_poly.pdbx_seq_one_letter_code
_entity_poly.pdbx_strand_id
1 'polypeptide(L)'
;MRFFHFADTHLGFSDLSKVDPHTGVNRREQDFYDAWWRAIDAILTHRPDFVLHAGDLFQSPRPNNRAIAIALAGLKQLNEANIPFVVVAGNHSTPRIRATGNIFEALSVLPNVHKKSSFRRRTVKIIARCIAFRIVRSARSWRKPMRACNGMSRRAGTFY
;
A
#
# COMPACT_ATOMS: atom_id res chain seq x y z
N MET A 1 -13.51 -2.99 -16.81
CA MET A 1 -12.26 -2.89 -16.04
C MET A 1 -12.57 -2.72 -14.55
N ARG A 2 -11.87 -3.45 -13.68
CA ARG A 2 -11.93 -3.42 -12.22
C ARG A 2 -10.52 -3.20 -11.70
N PHE A 3 -10.36 -2.31 -10.74
CA PHE A 3 -9.07 -2.07 -10.11
C PHE A 3 -9.23 -1.98 -8.59
N PHE A 4 -8.15 -2.32 -7.90
CA PHE A 4 -8.07 -2.24 -6.45
C PHE A 4 -7.22 -1.04 -6.06
N HIS A 5 -7.69 -0.20 -5.14
CA HIS A 5 -7.00 1.02 -4.76
C HIS A 5 -6.88 1.18 -3.26
N PHE A 6 -5.67 1.48 -2.80
CA PHE A 6 -5.35 1.78 -1.41
C PHE A 6 -4.08 2.64 -1.31
N ALA A 7 -3.81 3.16 -0.11
CA ALA A 7 -2.68 4.04 0.16
C ALA A 7 -2.33 3.99 1.66
N ASP A 8 -1.24 4.65 2.05
CA ASP A 8 -0.85 4.88 3.45
C ASP A 8 -0.68 3.57 4.25
N THR A 9 -0.04 2.57 3.63
CA THR A 9 0.21 1.27 4.27
C THR A 9 1.24 1.37 5.39
N HIS A 10 2.22 2.27 5.30
CA HIS A 10 3.20 2.54 6.36
C HIS A 10 3.85 1.28 6.97
N LEU A 11 4.28 0.34 6.14
CA LEU A 11 5.00 -0.86 6.59
C LEU A 11 6.23 -0.48 7.41
N GLY A 12 6.42 -1.16 8.54
CA GLY A 12 7.47 -0.88 9.52
C GLY A 12 7.13 0.24 10.50
N PHE A 13 5.92 0.80 10.47
CA PHE A 13 5.45 1.69 11.54
C PHE A 13 5.31 0.91 12.84
N SER A 14 6.04 1.33 13.86
CA SER A 14 5.89 0.87 15.22
C SER A 14 5.66 2.08 16.12
N ASP A 15 4.82 1.88 17.13
CA ASP A 15 4.54 2.88 18.16
C ASP A 15 4.23 2.13 19.46
N LEU A 16 4.39 2.80 20.61
CA LEU A 16 4.26 2.24 21.95
C LEU A 16 5.30 1.14 22.25
N SER A 17 5.36 0.72 23.52
CA SER A 17 6.33 -0.27 24.01
C SER A 17 5.80 -1.70 24.08
N LYS A 18 4.55 -1.96 23.65
CA LYS A 18 3.96 -3.30 23.73
C LYS A 18 4.50 -4.22 22.64
N VAL A 19 5.18 -5.26 23.08
CA VAL A 19 5.76 -6.29 22.23
C VAL A 19 4.98 -7.60 22.43
N ASP A 20 4.86 -8.38 21.37
CA ASP A 20 4.37 -9.74 21.45
C ASP A 20 5.44 -10.65 22.07
N PRO A 21 5.14 -11.34 23.18
CA PRO A 21 6.15 -12.09 23.94
C PRO A 21 6.66 -13.35 23.20
N HIS A 22 5.95 -13.83 22.17
CA HIS A 22 6.35 -15.01 21.41
C HIS A 22 7.20 -14.65 20.19
N THR A 23 6.87 -13.54 19.53
CA THR A 23 7.52 -13.14 18.28
C THR A 23 8.56 -12.03 18.45
N GLY A 24 8.55 -11.33 19.60
CA GLY A 24 9.41 -10.17 19.86
C GLY A 24 9.08 -8.95 18.99
N VAL A 25 7.94 -8.97 18.29
CA VAL A 25 7.51 -7.88 17.39
C VAL A 25 6.63 -6.88 18.13
N ASN A 26 6.81 -5.60 17.85
CA ASN A 26 5.90 -4.57 18.36
C ASN A 26 4.46 -4.86 17.86
N ARG A 27 3.48 -4.88 18.76
CA ARG A 27 2.10 -5.23 18.38
C ARG A 27 1.51 -4.27 17.35
N ARG A 28 1.87 -3.00 17.43
CA ARG A 28 1.44 -2.00 16.45
C ARG A 28 2.04 -2.27 15.08
N GLU A 29 3.31 -2.63 15.02
CA GLU A 29 3.97 -3.05 13.79
C GLU A 29 3.26 -4.25 13.16
N GLN A 30 2.90 -5.24 13.99
CA GLN A 30 2.15 -6.41 13.54
C GLN A 30 0.78 -6.05 12.95
N ASP A 31 0.05 -5.09 13.53
CA ASP A 31 -1.25 -4.65 13.00
C ASP A 31 -1.15 -4.17 11.54
N PHE A 32 -0.07 -3.47 11.18
CA PHE A 32 0.17 -2.99 9.81
C PHE A 32 0.51 -4.14 8.86
N TYR A 33 1.26 -5.14 9.34
CA TYR A 33 1.56 -6.35 8.56
C TYR A 33 0.30 -7.19 8.31
N ASP A 34 -0.55 -7.37 9.31
CA ASP A 34 -1.81 -8.08 9.16
C ASP A 34 -2.75 -7.34 8.19
N ALA A 35 -2.78 -6.00 8.25
CA ALA A 35 -3.56 -5.20 7.31
C ALA A 35 -3.08 -5.34 5.87
N TRP A 36 -1.76 -5.38 5.66
CA TRP A 36 -1.14 -5.64 4.37
C TRP A 36 -1.55 -7.00 3.83
N TRP A 37 -1.43 -8.06 4.63
CA TRP A 37 -1.81 -9.42 4.20
C TRP A 37 -3.29 -9.53 3.85
N ARG A 38 -4.18 -8.93 4.65
CA ARG A 38 -5.62 -8.87 4.31
C ARG A 38 -5.88 -8.16 2.97
N ALA A 39 -5.12 -7.12 2.65
CA ALA A 39 -5.24 -6.44 1.37
C ALA A 39 -4.77 -7.35 0.21
N ILE A 40 -3.64 -8.04 0.39
CA ILE A 40 -3.14 -9.03 -0.59
C ILE A 40 -4.16 -10.15 -0.81
N ASP A 41 -4.69 -10.75 0.25
CA ASP A 41 -5.70 -11.81 0.17
C ASP A 41 -6.97 -11.33 -0.56
N ALA A 42 -7.43 -10.11 -0.27
CA ALA A 42 -8.58 -9.53 -0.95
C ALA A 42 -8.30 -9.30 -2.45
N ILE A 43 -7.11 -8.84 -2.81
CA ILE A 43 -6.69 -8.66 -4.21
C ILE A 43 -6.66 -10.00 -4.94
N LEU A 44 -6.05 -11.02 -4.33
CA LEU A 44 -5.97 -12.37 -4.90
C LEU A 44 -7.35 -13.01 -5.05
N THR A 45 -8.26 -12.77 -4.11
CA THR A 45 -9.64 -13.26 -4.16
C THR A 45 -10.44 -12.59 -5.29
N HIS A 46 -10.34 -11.27 -5.43
CA HIS A 46 -11.15 -10.52 -6.40
C HIS A 46 -10.55 -10.46 -7.80
N ARG A 47 -9.25 -10.72 -7.95
CA ARG A 47 -8.47 -10.69 -9.20
C ARG A 47 -8.79 -9.45 -10.06
N PRO A 48 -8.45 -8.23 -9.59
CA PRO A 48 -8.62 -7.01 -10.37
C PRO A 48 -7.67 -6.99 -11.59
N ASP A 49 -7.98 -6.16 -12.57
CA ASP A 49 -7.12 -5.96 -13.76
C ASP A 49 -5.78 -5.31 -13.40
N PHE A 50 -5.75 -4.50 -12.34
CA PHE A 50 -4.54 -3.96 -11.72
C PHE A 50 -4.81 -3.45 -10.30
N VAL A 51 -3.74 -3.20 -9.58
CA VAL A 51 -3.73 -2.58 -8.25
C VAL A 51 -3.04 -1.23 -8.33
N LEU A 52 -3.62 -0.21 -7.70
CA LEU A 52 -3.02 1.12 -7.55
C LEU A 52 -2.79 1.43 -6.07
N HIS A 53 -1.53 1.54 -5.69
CA HIS A 53 -1.11 2.02 -4.38
C HIS A 53 -0.70 3.50 -4.47
N ALA A 54 -1.48 4.40 -3.87
CA ALA A 54 -1.34 5.84 -4.13
C ALA A 54 -0.26 6.57 -3.32
N GLY A 55 0.46 5.89 -2.43
CA GLY A 55 1.59 6.49 -1.71
C GLY A 55 1.84 5.87 -0.35
N ASP A 56 3.03 6.12 0.20
CA ASP A 56 3.44 5.74 1.56
C ASP A 56 3.28 4.25 1.89
N LEU A 57 3.83 3.40 1.01
CA LEU A 57 3.93 1.96 1.24
C LEU A 57 4.77 1.64 2.48
N PHE A 58 5.87 2.36 2.66
CA PHE A 58 6.76 2.25 3.82
C PHE A 58 6.64 3.50 4.70
N GLN A 59 6.76 3.32 6.01
CA GLN A 59 6.76 4.44 6.96
C GLN A 59 8.01 5.32 6.84
N SER A 60 9.15 4.70 6.54
CA SER A 60 10.47 5.33 6.48
C SER A 60 11.06 5.14 5.08
N PRO A 61 11.85 6.10 4.56
CA PRO A 61 12.62 5.91 3.34
C PRO A 61 13.69 4.81 3.50
N ARG A 62 14.03 4.45 4.74
CA ARG A 62 14.86 3.30 5.11
C ARG A 62 14.04 2.37 6.02
N PRO A 63 13.15 1.55 5.45
CA PRO A 63 12.37 0.60 6.23
C PRO A 63 13.27 -0.49 6.80
N ASN A 64 12.84 -1.12 7.90
CA ASN A 64 13.55 -2.23 8.49
C ASN A 64 13.49 -3.49 7.59
N ASN A 65 14.39 -4.45 7.80
CA ASN A 65 14.47 -5.65 6.97
C ASN A 65 13.16 -6.46 6.95
N ARG A 66 12.43 -6.47 8.08
CA ARG A 66 11.15 -7.17 8.20
C ARG A 66 10.08 -6.55 7.30
N ALA A 67 9.93 -5.23 7.32
CA ALA A 67 8.99 -4.49 6.48
C ALA A 67 9.29 -4.70 4.98
N ILE A 68 10.58 -4.70 4.60
CA ILE A 68 11.02 -5.01 3.24
C ILE A 68 10.61 -6.43 2.86
N ALA A 69 10.92 -7.42 3.72
CA ALA A 69 10.61 -8.81 3.47
C ALA A 69 9.10 -9.05 3.31
N ILE A 70 8.28 -8.44 4.17
CA ILE A 70 6.81 -8.55 4.12
C ILE A 70 6.23 -7.89 2.86
N ALA A 71 6.73 -6.71 2.48
CA ALA A 71 6.33 -6.06 1.25
C ALA A 71 6.65 -6.92 0.03
N LEU A 72 7.89 -7.41 -0.08
CA LEU A 72 8.33 -8.25 -1.19
C LEU A 72 7.57 -9.57 -1.26
N ALA A 73 7.27 -10.19 -0.11
CA ALA A 73 6.50 -11.43 -0.07
C ALA A 73 5.07 -11.24 -0.60
N GLY A 74 4.38 -10.16 -0.20
CA GLY A 74 3.05 -9.84 -0.73
C GLY A 74 3.08 -9.50 -2.22
N LEU A 75 4.04 -8.68 -2.66
CA LEU A 75 4.20 -8.32 -4.06
C LEU A 75 4.57 -9.53 -4.94
N LYS A 76 5.36 -10.47 -4.41
CA LYS A 76 5.68 -11.73 -5.08
C LYS A 76 4.41 -12.54 -5.37
N GLN A 77 3.48 -12.65 -4.42
CA GLN A 77 2.21 -13.35 -4.64
C GLN A 77 1.37 -12.67 -5.74
N LEU A 78 1.33 -11.33 -5.76
CA LEU A 78 0.64 -10.60 -6.84
C LEU A 78 1.31 -10.83 -8.20
N ASN A 79 2.64 -10.86 -8.22
CA ASN A 79 3.42 -11.11 -9.42
C ASN A 79 3.19 -12.52 -9.97
N GLU A 80 3.19 -13.54 -9.11
CA GLU A 80 2.85 -14.94 -9.46
C GLU A 80 1.41 -15.07 -9.95
N ALA A 81 0.49 -14.26 -9.42
CA ALA A 81 -0.89 -14.19 -9.88
C ALA A 81 -1.08 -13.38 -11.17
N ASN A 82 -0.01 -12.82 -11.75
CA ASN A 82 -0.02 -11.91 -12.90
C ASN A 82 -0.93 -10.68 -12.71
N ILE A 83 -0.99 -10.14 -11.49
CA ILE A 83 -1.75 -8.93 -11.18
C ILE A 83 -0.80 -7.73 -11.17
N PRO A 84 -0.92 -6.77 -12.11
CA PRO A 84 -0.07 -5.58 -12.14
C PRO A 84 -0.26 -4.73 -10.88
N PHE A 85 0.84 -4.37 -10.24
CA PHE A 85 0.86 -3.49 -9.06
C PHE A 85 1.55 -2.18 -9.39
N VAL A 86 0.78 -1.10 -9.43
CA VAL A 86 1.29 0.25 -9.68
C VAL A 86 1.40 0.98 -8.36
N VAL A 87 2.58 1.48 -8.03
CA VAL A 87 2.80 2.29 -6.84
C VAL A 87 3.34 3.67 -7.18
N VAL A 88 2.69 4.67 -6.60
CA VAL A 88 3.14 6.07 -6.65
C VAL A 88 4.05 6.30 -5.45
N ALA A 89 5.23 6.88 -5.69
CA ALA A 89 6.11 7.25 -4.59
C ALA A 89 5.45 8.36 -3.76
N GLY A 90 5.23 8.11 -2.47
CA GLY A 90 4.71 9.10 -1.52
C GLY A 90 5.80 10.02 -0.95
N ASN A 91 5.41 10.94 -0.06
CA ASN A 91 6.34 11.89 0.56
C ASN A 91 7.37 11.18 1.46
N HIS A 92 6.98 10.09 2.13
CA HIS A 92 7.88 9.30 2.99
C HIS A 92 8.83 8.38 2.21
N SER A 93 8.58 8.25 0.91
CA SER A 93 9.23 7.29 0.01
C SER A 93 10.38 7.89 -0.81
N THR A 94 10.58 9.20 -0.73
CA THR A 94 11.59 9.91 -1.51
C THR A 94 12.79 10.26 -0.60
N PRO A 95 13.98 9.68 -0.82
CA PRO A 95 15.17 10.05 -0.07
C PRO A 95 15.49 11.53 -0.30
N ARG A 96 15.74 12.29 0.77
CA ARG A 96 16.19 13.69 0.68
C ARG A 96 17.59 13.84 0.06
N ILE A 97 18.36 12.74 -0.02
CA ILE A 97 19.73 12.70 -0.54
C ILE A 97 19.78 11.70 -1.70
N ARG A 98 20.19 12.14 -2.90
CA ARG A 98 20.22 11.33 -4.13
C ARG A 98 21.14 10.10 -4.03
N ALA A 99 22.22 10.19 -3.25
CA ALA A 99 23.27 9.18 -3.15
C ALA A 99 22.84 7.87 -2.47
N THR A 100 21.75 7.85 -1.70
CA THR A 100 21.42 6.68 -0.84
C THR A 100 20.55 5.62 -1.53
N GLY A 101 20.14 5.84 -2.78
CA GLY A 101 19.17 4.96 -3.45
C GLY A 101 17.77 5.06 -2.84
N ASN A 102 16.77 4.63 -3.59
CA ASN A 102 15.37 4.66 -3.18
C ASN A 102 14.92 3.21 -2.94
N ILE A 103 14.28 2.89 -1.81
CA ILE A 103 13.78 1.53 -1.52
C ILE A 103 12.88 0.98 -2.64
N PHE A 104 12.21 1.84 -3.38
CA PHE A 104 11.41 1.46 -4.53
C PHE A 104 12.24 0.90 -5.70
N GLU A 105 13.56 1.12 -5.75
CA GLU A 105 14.44 0.40 -6.70
C GLU A 105 14.49 -1.10 -6.39
N ALA A 106 14.47 -1.49 -5.11
CA ALA A 106 14.42 -2.89 -4.73
C ALA A 106 13.10 -3.56 -5.15
N LEU A 107 12.03 -2.78 -5.37
CA LEU A 107 10.75 -3.30 -5.87
C LEU A 107 10.76 -3.51 -7.38
N SER A 108 11.61 -2.80 -8.12
CA SER A 108 11.71 -2.89 -9.58
C SER A 108 12.20 -4.25 -10.09
N VAL A 109 12.69 -5.13 -9.19
CA VAL A 109 13.08 -6.51 -9.53
C VAL A 109 11.88 -7.40 -9.86
N LEU A 110 10.66 -6.98 -9.49
CA LEU A 110 9.44 -7.71 -9.79
C LEU A 110 8.81 -7.16 -11.08
N PRO A 111 8.63 -7.98 -12.14
CA PRO A 111 8.25 -7.50 -13.46
C PRO A 111 6.87 -6.83 -13.51
N ASN A 112 5.93 -7.28 -12.66
CA ASN A 112 4.58 -6.71 -12.59
C ASN A 112 4.47 -5.53 -11.59
N VAL A 113 5.59 -5.02 -11.06
CA VAL A 113 5.59 -3.89 -10.13
C VAL A 113 6.08 -2.63 -10.84
N HIS A 114 5.21 -1.63 -10.94
CA HIS A 114 5.48 -0.39 -11.66
C HIS A 114 5.53 0.81 -10.72
N LYS A 115 6.70 1.47 -10.66
CA LYS A 115 6.93 2.68 -9.88
C LYS A 115 6.63 3.93 -10.71
N LYS A 116 5.95 4.92 -10.12
CA LYS A 116 5.82 6.29 -10.67
C LYS A 116 6.31 7.32 -9.66
N SER A 117 7.34 8.09 -10.04
CA SER A 117 7.96 9.14 -9.20
C SER A 117 7.80 10.57 -9.74
N SER A 118 7.51 10.75 -11.03
CA SER A 118 7.31 12.08 -11.62
C SER A 118 5.82 12.45 -11.67
N PHE A 119 5.46 13.50 -10.94
CA PHE A 119 4.09 14.03 -10.92
C PHE A 119 3.85 14.89 -12.16
N ARG A 120 3.66 14.26 -13.32
CA ARG A 120 2.98 14.93 -14.44
C ARG A 120 1.49 14.64 -14.28
N ARG A 121 0.71 15.63 -13.85
CA ARG A 121 -0.76 15.50 -13.77
C ARG A 121 -1.28 15.07 -15.15
N ARG A 122 -1.74 13.84 -15.23
CA ARG A 122 -2.53 13.34 -16.36
C ARG A 122 -3.85 12.86 -15.79
N THR A 123 -4.92 13.55 -16.16
CA THR A 123 -6.27 13.13 -15.83
C THR A 123 -6.62 11.97 -16.75
N VAL A 124 -6.62 10.75 -16.22
CA VAL A 124 -7.12 9.58 -16.95
C VAL A 124 -8.55 9.33 -16.49
N LYS A 125 -9.50 9.39 -17.42
CA LYS A 125 -10.91 9.09 -17.13
C LYS A 125 -11.07 7.57 -17.11
N ILE A 126 -11.06 7.00 -15.92
CA ILE A 126 -11.23 5.55 -15.73
C ILE A 126 -12.71 5.28 -15.46
N ILE A 127 -13.41 4.61 -16.37
CA ILE A 127 -14.72 4.00 -16.09
C ILE A 127 -14.43 2.61 -15.52
N ALA A 128 -14.44 2.48 -14.20
CA ALA A 128 -14.20 1.19 -13.55
C ALA A 128 -14.96 1.06 -12.23
N ARG A 129 -15.21 -0.19 -11.85
CA ARG A 129 -15.62 -0.54 -10.48
C ARG A 129 -14.37 -0.55 -9.60
N CYS A 130 -14.34 0.30 -8.58
CA CYS A 130 -13.24 0.45 -7.64
C CYS A 130 -13.58 -0.23 -6.30
N ILE A 131 -12.68 -1.07 -5.82
CA ILE A 131 -12.69 -1.56 -4.43
C ILE A 131 -11.66 -0.69 -3.69
N ALA A 132 -12.16 0.18 -2.81
CA ALA A 132 -11.33 1.06 -2.01
C ALA A 132 -11.07 0.45 -0.63
N PHE A 133 -9.81 0.32 -0.26
CA PHE A 133 -9.41 -0.14 1.06
C PHE A 133 -8.71 0.99 1.81
N ARG A 134 -9.16 1.29 3.02
CA ARG A 134 -8.53 2.28 3.91
C ARG A 134 -7.88 1.54 5.08
N ILE A 135 -6.57 1.62 5.19
CA ILE A 135 -5.84 1.11 6.36
C ILE A 135 -6.06 2.12 7.49
N VAL A 136 -6.85 1.77 8.50
CA VAL A 136 -7.25 2.69 9.57
C VAL A 136 -6.27 2.63 10.75
N ARG A 137 -5.74 3.78 11.16
CA ARG A 137 -4.79 3.96 12.26
C ARG A 137 -5.27 3.56 13.67
N SER A 138 -6.43 2.91 13.88
CA SER A 138 -6.90 2.53 15.22
C SER A 138 -7.55 1.15 15.25
N ALA A 139 -7.19 0.31 16.23
CA ALA A 139 -7.69 -1.05 16.40
C ALA A 139 -9.20 -1.16 16.68
N ARG A 140 -9.91 -0.08 17.05
CA ARG A 140 -11.32 -0.12 17.47
C ARG A 140 -12.35 -0.18 16.34
N SER A 141 -12.01 0.21 15.11
CA SER A 141 -12.99 0.35 14.01
C SER A 141 -13.05 -0.84 13.03
N TRP A 142 -12.26 -1.89 13.24
CA TRP A 142 -11.99 -2.95 12.24
C TRP A 142 -13.11 -4.01 12.09
N ARG A 143 -14.22 -3.89 12.82
CA ARG A 143 -15.38 -4.82 12.71
C ARG A 143 -16.42 -4.39 11.65
N LYS A 144 -16.15 -3.37 10.82
CA LYS A 144 -17.12 -2.93 9.81
C LYS A 144 -16.85 -3.57 8.44
N PRO A 145 -17.86 -4.15 7.78
CA PRO A 145 -17.71 -4.82 6.50
C PRO A 145 -17.25 -3.86 5.39
N MET A 146 -16.54 -4.43 4.42
CA MET A 146 -16.04 -3.78 3.21
C MET A 146 -17.19 -3.06 2.48
N ARG A 147 -17.00 -1.79 2.11
CA ARG A 147 -17.98 -1.04 1.32
C ARG A 147 -17.50 -0.95 -0.12
N ALA A 148 -18.33 -1.40 -1.05
CA ALA A 148 -18.15 -1.10 -2.47
C ALA A 148 -18.35 0.41 -2.70
N CYS A 149 -17.42 1.05 -3.41
CA CYS A 149 -17.59 2.44 -3.82
C CYS A 149 -18.61 2.51 -4.96
N ASN A 150 -19.89 2.63 -4.61
CA ASN A 150 -20.92 3.01 -5.56
C ASN A 150 -20.94 4.54 -5.68
N GLY A 151 -20.48 5.05 -6.83
CA GLY A 151 -20.79 6.39 -7.33
C GLY A 151 -20.36 7.58 -6.48
N MET A 152 -19.09 8.02 -6.59
CA MET A 152 -18.71 9.38 -6.21
C MET A 152 -18.70 10.28 -7.44
N SER A 153 -19.84 10.93 -7.71
CA SER A 153 -19.91 12.11 -8.58
C SER A 153 -19.90 13.39 -7.74
N ARG A 154 -18.80 14.16 -7.85
CA ARG A 154 -18.62 15.60 -7.50
C ARG A 154 -18.74 15.94 -5.99
N ARG A 155 -17.95 16.83 -5.39
CA ARG A 155 -17.36 18.10 -5.85
C ARG A 155 -15.93 18.27 -5.30
N ALA A 156 -15.11 18.99 -6.06
CA ALA A 156 -13.86 19.55 -5.58
C ALA A 156 -14.16 20.53 -4.43
N GLY A 157 -13.65 20.22 -3.24
CA GLY A 157 -13.54 21.16 -2.12
C GLY A 157 -12.06 21.48 -1.93
N THR A 158 -11.69 22.71 -2.24
CA THR A 158 -10.41 23.33 -1.88
C THR A 158 -10.31 23.34 -0.36
N PHE A 159 -9.24 22.76 0.20
CA PHE A 159 -8.86 22.96 1.59
C PHE A 159 -7.51 23.67 1.61
N TYR A 160 -7.52 24.86 2.20
CA TYR A 160 -6.34 25.59 2.66
C TYR A 160 -5.68 24.85 3.82
#